data_AF-A0A3C1KPH8-F1
#
_entry.id   AF-A0A3C1KPH8-F1
#
_cell.length_a   1.000
_cell.length_b   1.000
_cell.length_c   1.000
_cell.angle_alpha   90.00
_cell.angle_beta   90.00
_cell.angle_gamma   90.00
#
_symmetry.space_group_name_H-M   'P 1'
#
loop_
_entity.id
_entity.type
_entity.pdbx_description
1 polymer ?
#
loop_
_entity_poly.entity_id
_entity_poly.type
_entity_poly.pdbx_seq_one_letter_code
_entity_poly.pdbx_strand_id
1 'polypeptide(L)'
;YEFIWNEYCDWYLELSKPVLWDEQADPALLRGTRRTLITVMETWLRLLHPFMPFITEEIWQRAAPLAGISGPSIMLQPWPESDPGAVDSAANADIEWLKAVIV
;
A
#
# COMPACT_ATOMS: atom_id res chain seq x y z
N TYR A 1 -10.53 6.13 -5.30
CA TYR A 1 -10.75 4.95 -6.16
C TYR A 1 -9.64 4.82 -7.19
N GLU A 2 -9.39 5.86 -7.99
CA GLU A 2 -8.32 5.93 -8.99
C GLU A 2 -6.96 5.43 -8.47
N PHE A 3 -6.47 5.95 -7.34
CA PHE A 3 -5.21 5.48 -6.74
C PHE A 3 -5.20 3.97 -6.43
N ILE A 4 -6.28 3.43 -5.85
CA ILE A 4 -6.32 2.02 -5.43
C ILE A 4 -6.23 1.12 -6.67
N TRP A 5 -6.98 1.45 -7.71
CA TRP A 5 -7.05 0.64 -8.92
C TRP A 5 -5.81 0.87 -9.81
N ASN A 6 -5.62 2.11 -10.24
CA ASN A 6 -4.68 2.43 -11.31
C ASN A 6 -3.24 2.54 -10.81
N GLU A 7 -2.98 2.88 -9.55
CA GLU A 7 -1.62 3.05 -9.04
C GLU A 7 -1.18 1.84 -8.20
N TYR A 8 -2.01 1.46 -7.23
CA TYR A 8 -1.66 0.39 -6.30
C TYR A 8 -1.82 -1.00 -6.93
N CYS A 9 -3.00 -1.33 -7.47
CA CYS A 9 -3.26 -2.66 -8.03
C CYS A 9 -2.58 -2.88 -9.38
N ASP A 10 -2.72 -1.96 -10.33
CA ASP A 10 -2.21 -2.15 -11.70
C ASP A 10 -0.68 -2.06 -11.77
N TRP A 11 -0.05 -1.18 -10.98
CA TRP A 11 1.40 -0.95 -11.05
C TRP A 11 2.14 -1.44 -9.82
N TYR A 12 1.84 -0.93 -8.63
CA TYR A 12 2.69 -1.21 -7.47
C TYR A 12 2.71 -2.70 -7.10
N LEU A 13 1.54 -3.37 -7.13
CA LEU A 13 1.45 -4.80 -6.88
C LEU A 13 2.23 -5.61 -7.92
N GLU A 14 2.12 -5.26 -9.20
CA GLU A 14 2.83 -5.93 -10.29
C GLU A 14 4.35 -5.73 -10.20
N LEU A 15 4.80 -4.50 -9.97
CA LEU A 15 6.21 -4.15 -9.79
C LEU A 15 6.83 -4.76 -8.54
N SER A 16 6.02 -5.15 -7.55
CA SER A 16 6.49 -5.83 -6.35
C SER A 16 6.77 -7.33 -6.54
N LYS A 17 6.16 -7.97 -7.55
CA LYS A 17 6.27 -9.42 -7.77
C LYS A 17 7.69 -9.93 -7.98
N PRO A 18 8.57 -9.27 -8.79
CA PRO A 18 9.94 -9.73 -8.96
C PRO A 18 10.70 -9.82 -7.64
N VAL A 19 10.49 -8.87 -6.73
CA VAL A 19 11.10 -8.89 -5.39
C VAL A 19 10.48 -9.99 -4.52
N LEU A 20 9.15 -10.13 -4.53
CA LEU A 20 8.45 -11.07 -3.66
C LEU A 20 8.65 -12.54 -4.03
N TRP A 21 8.92 -12.83 -5.31
CA TRP A 21 9.08 -14.18 -5.83
C TRP A 21 10.54 -14.58 -6.02
N ASP A 22 11.48 -13.66 -5.86
CA ASP A 22 12.90 -13.97 -5.88
C ASP A 22 13.32 -14.61 -4.55
N GLU A 23 13.65 -15.90 -4.59
CA GLU A 23 14.14 -16.68 -3.44
C GLU A 23 15.50 -16.19 -2.92
N GLN A 24 16.24 -15.44 -3.74
CA GLN A 24 17.57 -14.90 -3.44
C GLN A 24 17.53 -13.40 -3.13
N ALA A 25 16.34 -12.80 -3.10
CA ALA A 25 16.20 -11.38 -2.81
C ALA A 25 16.79 -11.02 -1.45
N ASP A 26 17.43 -9.85 -1.39
CA ASP A 26 17.96 -9.31 -0.13
C ASP A 26 16.83 -9.27 0.92
N PRO A 27 17.01 -9.89 2.10
CA PRO A 27 16.05 -9.83 3.18
C PRO A 27 15.61 -8.41 3.56
N ALA A 28 16.48 -7.41 3.42
CA ALA A 28 16.12 -6.00 3.64
C ALA A 28 15.14 -5.48 2.59
N LEU A 29 15.37 -5.81 1.32
CA LEU A 29 14.48 -5.46 0.22
C LEU A 29 13.11 -6.13 0.37
N LEU A 30 13.09 -7.44 0.67
CA LEU A 30 11.86 -8.19 0.95
C LEU A 30 11.04 -7.57 2.09
N ARG A 31 11.71 -7.19 3.19
CA ARG A 31 11.04 -6.51 4.31
C ARG A 31 10.48 -5.15 3.90
N GLY A 32 11.24 -4.36 3.15
CA GLY A 32 10.83 -3.06 2.64
C GLY A 32 9.56 -3.17 1.79
N THR A 33 9.58 -4.02 0.76
CA THR A 33 8.43 -4.23 -0.14
C THR A 33 7.18 -4.70 0.61
N ARG A 34 7.31 -5.70 1.48
CA ARG A 34 6.17 -6.20 2.29
C ARG A 34 5.60 -5.12 3.21
N ARG A 35 6.48 -4.34 3.86
CA ARG A 35 6.07 -3.26 4.75
C ARG A 35 5.33 -2.16 4.00
N THR A 36 5.83 -1.74 2.84
CA THR A 36 5.16 -0.71 2.05
C THR A 36 3.80 -1.17 1.55
N LEU A 37 3.70 -2.41 1.01
CA LEU A 37 2.43 -3.01 0.60
C LEU A 37 1.39 -2.95 1.71
N ILE A 38 1.70 -3.50 2.89
CA ILE A 38 0.73 -3.57 3.98
C ILE A 38 0.39 -2.19 4.57
N THR A 39 1.36 -1.28 4.64
CA THR A 39 1.14 0.07 5.21
C THR A 39 0.24 0.91 4.30
N VAL A 40 0.50 0.88 2.98
CA VAL A 40 -0.35 1.57 2.00
C VAL A 40 -1.73 0.93 1.96
N MET A 41 -1.82 -0.40 2.03
CA MET A 41 -3.08 -1.13 2.08
C MET A 41 -3.96 -0.74 3.25
N GLU A 42 -3.39 -0.74 4.46
CA GLU A 42 -4.08 -0.30 5.67
C GLU A 42 -4.61 1.14 5.55
N THR A 43 -3.79 2.03 4.98
CA THR A 43 -4.13 3.44 4.83
C THR A 43 -5.33 3.63 3.90
N TRP A 44 -5.34 3.00 2.73
CA TRP A 44 -6.47 3.16 1.81
C TRP A 44 -7.73 2.43 2.31
N LEU A 45 -7.61 1.37 3.13
CA LEU A 45 -8.77 0.77 3.81
C LEU A 45 -9.45 1.78 4.73
N ARG A 46 -8.68 2.54 5.51
CA ARG A 46 -9.22 3.63 6.37
C ARG A 46 -9.87 4.74 5.56
N LEU A 47 -9.24 5.16 4.46
CA LEU A 47 -9.82 6.17 3.55
C LEU A 47 -11.14 5.71 2.92
N LEU A 48 -11.26 4.41 2.64
CA LEU A 48 -12.41 3.82 1.95
C LEU A 48 -13.54 3.44 2.90
N HIS A 49 -13.26 3.32 4.21
CA HIS A 49 -14.21 2.87 5.22
C HIS A 49 -15.53 3.65 5.26
N PRO A 50 -15.55 5.00 5.14
CA PRO A 50 -16.80 5.76 5.10
C PRO A 50 -17.74 5.37 3.94
N PHE A 51 -17.20 4.77 2.87
CA PHE A 51 -17.96 4.38 1.68
C PHE A 51 -18.32 2.90 1.66
N MET A 52 -17.42 2.03 2.15
CA MET A 52 -17.58 0.58 2.11
C MET A 52 -17.26 -0.07 3.46
N PRO A 53 -18.06 0.21 4.51
CA PRO A 53 -17.67 -0.04 5.90
C PRO A 53 -17.45 -1.52 6.23
N PHE A 54 -18.33 -2.41 5.73
CA PHE A 54 -18.27 -3.82 6.10
C PHE A 54 -17.08 -4.56 5.49
N ILE A 55 -16.82 -4.36 4.19
CA ILE A 55 -15.70 -5.03 3.51
C ILE A 55 -14.35 -4.47 3.96
N THR A 56 -14.27 -3.15 4.18
CA THR A 56 -13.03 -2.54 4.68
C THR A 56 -12.72 -2.98 6.10
N GLU A 57 -13.72 -3.10 6.98
CA GLU A 57 -13.56 -3.67 8.32
C GLU A 57 -13.06 -5.12 8.27
N GLU A 58 -13.69 -5.96 7.45
CA GLU A 58 -13.35 -7.38 7.32
C GLU A 58 -11.89 -7.60 6.89
N ILE A 59 -11.43 -6.83 5.91
CA ILE A 59 -10.06 -6.89 5.42
C ILE A 59 -9.10 -6.28 6.45
N TRP A 60 -9.44 -5.13 7.03
CA TRP A 60 -8.59 -4.39 7.96
C TRP A 60 -8.28 -5.19 9.23
N GLN A 61 -9.24 -5.95 9.75
CA GLN A 61 -9.02 -6.82 10.92
C GLN A 61 -7.90 -7.85 10.70
N ARG A 62 -7.65 -8.26 9.45
CA ARG A 62 -6.53 -9.16 9.11
C ARG A 62 -5.25 -8.41 8.74
N ALA A 63 -5.39 -7.26 8.11
CA ALA A 63 -4.27 -6.49 7.58
C ALA A 63 -3.56 -5.64 8.65
N ALA A 64 -4.32 -5.00 9.55
CA ALA A 64 -3.80 -4.05 10.52
C ALA A 64 -2.71 -4.63 11.43
N PRO A 65 -2.82 -5.87 11.96
CA PRO A 65 -1.75 -6.47 12.77
C PRO A 65 -0.43 -6.61 12.00
N LEU A 66 -0.51 -6.89 10.70
CA LEU A 66 0.66 -7.00 9.82
C LEU A 66 1.31 -5.63 9.54
N ALA A 67 0.52 -4.56 9.59
CA ALA A 67 0.99 -3.17 9.55
C ALA A 67 1.45 -2.63 10.92
N GLY A 68 1.37 -3.43 11.98
CA GLY A 68 1.71 -3.00 13.35
C GLY A 68 0.65 -2.10 13.99
N ILE A 69 -0.58 -2.12 13.47
CA ILE A 69 -1.71 -1.35 13.97
C ILE A 69 -2.65 -2.30 14.72
N SER A 70 -3.16 -1.85 15.87
CA SER A 70 -4.09 -2.60 16.69
C SER A 70 -5.30 -1.76 17.05
N GLY A 71 -6.46 -2.38 17.11
CA GLY A 71 -7.67 -1.74 17.59
C GLY A 71 -8.88 -2.65 17.36
N PRO A 72 -9.99 -2.40 18.07
CA PRO A 72 -11.17 -3.26 17.97
C PRO A 72 -11.96 -3.05 16.67
N SER A 73 -11.83 -1.90 16.00
CA SER A 73 -12.50 -1.60 14.72
C SER A 73 -11.74 -0.52 13.95
N ILE A 74 -11.79 -0.60 12.61
CA ILE A 74 -11.23 0.44 11.73
C ILE A 74 -11.95 1.79 11.91
N MET A 75 -13.23 1.77 12.30
CA MET A 75 -14.04 2.97 12.52
C MET A 75 -13.50 3.87 13.65
N LEU A 76 -12.73 3.29 14.58
CA LEU A 76 -12.13 3.99 15.72
C LEU A 76 -10.68 4.42 15.47
N GLN A 77 -10.13 4.14 14.29
CA GLN A 77 -8.77 4.54 13.96
C GLN A 77 -8.69 6.02 13.59
N PRO A 78 -7.54 6.67 13.84
CA PRO A 78 -7.31 8.02 13.36
C PRO A 78 -7.49 8.11 11.84
N TRP A 79 -8.03 9.22 11.37
CA TRP A 79 -8.06 9.50 9.94
C TRP A 79 -6.62 9.63 9.40
N PRO A 80 -6.29 9.08 8.22
CA PRO A 80 -4.96 9.25 7.65
C PRO A 80 -4.59 10.72 7.43
N GLU A 81 -3.40 11.10 7.88
CA GLU A 81 -2.82 12.42 7.65
C GLU A 81 -1.69 12.31 6.62
N SER A 82 -1.60 13.29 5.73
CA SER A 82 -0.53 13.35 4.74
C SER A 82 0.78 13.79 5.41
N ASP A 83 1.87 13.08 5.10
CA ASP A 83 3.23 13.50 5.45
C ASP A 83 3.91 14.13 4.22
N PRO A 84 4.10 15.46 4.19
CA PRO A 84 4.79 16.13 3.09
C PRO A 84 6.24 15.66 2.91
N GLY A 85 6.88 15.15 3.97
CA GLY A 85 8.25 14.63 3.90
C GLY A 85 8.36 13.28 3.17
N ALA A 86 7.25 12.57 3.01
CA ALA A 86 7.18 11.32 2.26
C ALA A 86 6.94 11.51 0.76
N VAL A 87 6.73 12.76 0.31
CA VAL A 87 6.53 13.06 -1.11
C VAL A 87 7.88 13.07 -1.82
N ASP A 88 8.09 12.11 -2.72
CA ASP A 88 9.29 12.00 -3.54
C ASP A 88 8.97 12.25 -5.02
N SER A 89 9.29 13.46 -5.50
CA SER A 89 9.07 13.84 -6.89
C SER A 89 9.98 13.09 -7.88
N ALA A 90 11.17 12.67 -7.44
CA ALA A 90 12.10 11.94 -8.30
C ALA A 90 11.60 10.51 -8.49
N ALA A 91 11.21 9.83 -7.41
CA ALA A 91 10.63 8.49 -7.49
C ALA A 91 9.35 8.45 -8.36
N ASN A 92 8.50 9.48 -8.25
CA ASN A 92 7.33 9.59 -9.12
C ASN A 92 7.72 9.71 -10.60
N ALA A 93 8.72 10.53 -10.94
CA ALA A 93 9.18 10.68 -12.32
C ALA A 93 9.78 9.39 -12.88
N ASP A 94 10.55 8.66 -12.07
CA ASP A 94 11.15 7.37 -12.45
C ASP A 94 10.08 6.31 -12.71
N ILE A 95 9.04 6.25 -11.89
CA ILE A 95 7.91 5.35 -12.08
C ILE A 95 7.12 5.70 -13.34
N GLU A 96 6.80 6.98 -13.57
CA GLU A 96 6.09 7.39 -14.79
C GLU A 96 6.90 7.07 -16.06
N TRP A 97 8.21 7.24 -16.02
CA TRP A 97 9.08 6.80 -17.12
C TRP A 97 9.00 5.28 -17.33
N LEU A 98 9.06 4.49 -16.26
CA LEU A 98 8.97 3.03 -16.34
C LEU A 98 7.63 2.57 -16.93
N LYS A 99 6.52 3.21 -16.51
CA LYS A 99 5.18 2.94 -17.06
C LYS A 99 5.15 3.17 -18.56
N ALA A 100 5.75 4.27 -19.04
CA ALA A 100 5.79 4.60 -20.46
C ALA A 100 6.62 3.63 -21.31
N VAL A 101 7.61 2.94 -20.73
CA VAL A 101 8.46 1.96 -21.43
C VAL A 101 7.82 0.57 -21.54
N ILE A 102 6.99 0.18 -20.57
CA ILE A 102 6.34 -1.13 -20.53
C ILE A 102 5.10 -1.20 -21.45
N VAL A 103 4.58 -0.05 -21.88
CA VAL A 103 3.43 0.11 -22.80
C VAL A 103 3.79 -0.18 -24.26
#